data_AF-A0A6V6ZFT6-F1
#
_entry.id   AF-A0A6V6ZFT6-F1
#
_cell.length_a   1.000
_cell.length_b   1.000
_cell.length_c   1.000
_cell.angle_alpha   90.00
_cell.angle_beta   90.00
_cell.angle_gamma   90.00
#
_symmetry.space_group_name_H-M   'P 1'
#
loop_
_entity.id
_entity.type
_entity.pdbx_description
1 polymer ?
#
loop_
_entity_poly.entity_id
_entity_poly.type
_entity_poly.pdbx_seq_one_letter_code
_entity_poly.pdbx_strand_id
1 'polypeptide(L)' 'MVMLLTAVMIGGVLVTFALIVIRLSDRTPTLPDQIELPGGAKAQAVTIGNNWYAVVTDDNRILIFDKTTGKLRSEVQVK' A
#
# COMPACT_ATOMS: atom_id res chain seq x y z
N MET A 1 -31.83 33.59 2.48
CA MET A 1 -31.35 33.08 1.18
C MET A 1 -30.84 31.65 1.35
N VAL A 2 -31.65 30.64 1.00
CA VAL A 2 -31.30 29.22 1.24
C VAL A 2 -30.36 28.65 0.18
N MET A 3 -30.46 29.16 -1.05
CA MET A 3 -29.62 28.75 -2.18
C MET A 3 -28.12 28.90 -1.91
N LEU A 4 -27.74 29.91 -1.11
CA LEU A 4 -26.34 30.13 -0.74
C LEU A 4 -25.81 29.00 0.16
N LEU A 5 -26.58 28.61 1.18
CA LEU A 5 -26.21 27.48 2.05
C LEU A 5 -26.13 26.19 1.25
N THR A 6 -27.10 25.94 0.36
CA THR A 6 -27.09 24.76 -0.52
C THR A 6 -25.84 24.71 -1.39
N ALA A 7 -25.46 25.84 -2.00
CA ALA A 7 -24.25 25.91 -2.83
C ALA A 7 -22.98 25.63 -2.02
N VAL A 8 -22.86 26.16 -0.79
CA VAL A 8 -21.71 25.93 0.08
C VAL A 8 -21.64 24.47 0.53
N MET A 9 -22.77 23.86 0.91
CA MET A 9 -22.81 22.45 1.31
C MET A 9 -22.34 21.52 0.18
N ILE A 10 -22.82 21.77 -1.04
CA ILE A 10 -22.40 21.01 -2.23
C ILE A 10 -20.90 21.23 -2.50
N GLY A 11 -20.46 22.48 -2.47
CA GLY A 11 -19.05 22.84 -2.67
C GLY A 11 -18.12 22.14 -1.68
N GLY A 12 -18.50 22.11 -0.39
CA GLY A 12 -17.75 21.40 0.65
C GLY A 12 -17.61 19.91 0.35
N VAL A 13 -18.71 19.23 0.03
CA VAL A 13 -18.69 17.80 -0.32
C VAL A 13 -17.83 17.53 -1.56
N LEU A 14 -17.95 18.36 -2.61
CA LEU A 14 -17.16 18.21 -3.82
C LEU A 14 -15.66 18.41 -3.56
N VAL A 15 -15.28 19.38 -2.74
CA VAL A 15 -13.88 19.62 -2.35
C VAL A 15 -13.34 18.43 -1.56
N THR A 16 -14.07 17.94 -0.55
CA THR A 16 -13.63 16.77 0.22
C THR A 16 -13.49 15.53 -0.67
N PHE A 17 -14.46 15.29 -1.55
CA PHE A 17 -14.41 14.19 -2.50
C PHE A 17 -13.20 14.30 -3.45
N ALA A 18 -12.96 15.48 -4.02
CA ALA A 18 -11.82 15.74 -4.88
C ALA A 18 -10.48 15.47 -4.16
N LEU A 19 -10.33 15.96 -2.92
CA LEU A 19 -9.12 15.71 -2.12
C LEU A 19 -8.91 14.22 -1.83
N ILE A 20 -9.97 13.48 -1.53
CA ILE A 20 -9.89 12.02 -1.33
C ILE A 20 -9.41 11.33 -2.61
N VAL A 21 -10.00 11.68 -3.76
CA VAL A 21 -9.63 11.08 -5.06
C VAL A 21 -8.18 11.38 -5.41
N ILE A 22 -7.72 12.62 -5.22
CA ILE A 22 -6.32 13.00 -5.48
C ILE A 22 -5.38 12.19 -4.58
N ARG A 23 -5.65 12.16 -3.28
CA ARG A 23 -4.81 11.46 -2.31
C ARG A 23 -4.77 9.95 -2.53
N LEU A 24 -5.89 9.36 -2.94
CA LEU A 24 -5.97 7.92 -3.22
C LEU A 24 -5.37 7.56 -4.59
N SER A 25 -5.38 8.51 -5.55
CA SER A 25 -4.82 8.31 -6.89
C SER A 25 -3.31 8.45 -6.95
N ASP A 26 -2.66 9.03 -5.92
CA ASP A 26 -1.21 8.95 -5.76
C ASP A 26 -0.82 7.47 -5.66
N ARG A 27 -0.44 6.92 -6.82
CA ARG A 27 -0.41 5.48 -7.08
C ARG A 27 0.60 4.80 -6.17
N THR A 28 0.13 3.73 -5.54
CA THR A 28 0.96 2.66 -5.01
C THR A 28 1.95 2.23 -6.09
N PRO A 29 3.29 2.32 -5.89
CA PRO A 29 4.26 1.87 -6.87
C PRO A 29 3.96 0.44 -7.33
N THR A 30 4.07 0.19 -8.62
CA THR A 30 3.82 -1.12 -9.22
C THR A 30 4.71 -2.15 -8.55
N LEU A 31 4.10 -3.21 -8.02
CA LEU A 31 4.87 -4.33 -7.50
C LEU A 31 5.51 -5.09 -8.67
N PRO A 32 6.70 -5.66 -8.48
CA PRO A 32 7.30 -6.55 -9.47
C PRO A 32 6.41 -7.77 -9.72
N ASP A 33 6.33 -8.21 -10.98
CA ASP A 33 5.48 -9.33 -11.40
C ASP A 33 5.87 -10.66 -10.75
N GLN A 34 7.16 -10.81 -10.41
CA GLN A 34 7.69 -11.99 -9.74
C GLN A 34 8.86 -11.61 -8.83
N ILE A 35 8.95 -12.27 -7.68
CA ILE A 35 10.07 -12.15 -6.76
C ILE A 35 10.56 -13.54 -6.35
N GLU A 36 11.87 -13.69 -6.21
CA GLU A 36 12.45 -14.92 -5.66
C GLU A 36 12.58 -14.77 -4.14
N LEU A 37 12.07 -15.78 -3.42
CA LEU A 37 12.20 -15.83 -1.98
C LEU A 37 13.54 -16.49 -1.58
N PRO A 38 14.27 -15.91 -0.60
CA PRO A 38 15.49 -16.50 -0.06
C PRO A 38 15.25 -17.93 0.46
N GLY A 39 16.05 -18.88 -0.03
CA GLY A 39 15.96 -20.28 0.36
C GLY A 39 14.82 -21.06 -0.29
N GLY A 40 14.14 -20.50 -1.31
CA GLY A 40 13.03 -21.17 -1.99
C GLY A 40 11.75 -21.28 -1.15
N ALA A 41 11.65 -20.49 -0.07
CA ALA A 41 10.50 -20.45 0.81
C ALA A 41 9.22 -20.05 0.06
N LYS A 42 8.06 -20.54 0.49
CA LYS A 42 6.79 -20.22 -0.15
C LYS A 42 6.09 -19.08 0.59
N ALA A 43 5.56 -18.13 -0.18
CA ALA A 43 4.75 -17.06 0.36
C ALA A 43 3.41 -17.61 0.89
N GLN A 44 3.12 -17.38 2.17
CA GLN A 44 1.83 -17.67 2.78
C GLN A 44 0.91 -16.44 2.81
N ALA A 45 1.48 -15.25 3.04
CA ALA A 45 0.73 -14.00 3.05
C ALA A 45 1.60 -12.85 2.53
N VAL A 46 0.96 -11.86 1.92
CA VAL A 46 1.61 -10.64 1.43
C VAL A 46 0.87 -9.42 1.96
N THR A 47 1.62 -8.45 2.47
CA THR A 47 1.09 -7.14 2.91
C THR A 47 1.84 -6.02 2.22
N ILE A 48 1.10 -5.04 1.70
CA ILE A 48 1.68 -3.91 0.94
C ILE A 48 1.58 -2.65 1.79
N GLY A 49 2.73 -2.03 2.06
CA GLY A 49 2.83 -0.69 2.61
C GLY A 49 3.08 0.37 1.53
N ASN A 50 3.30 1.62 1.96
CA ASN A 50 3.53 2.74 1.04
C ASN A 50 4.76 2.50 0.15
N ASN A 51 5.93 2.26 0.76
CA ASN A 51 7.22 2.09 0.07
C ASN A 51 7.88 0.72 0.35
N TRP A 52 7.10 -0.26 0.79
CA TRP A 52 7.58 -1.61 1.09
C TRP A 52 6.46 -2.62 0.92
N TYR A 53 6.81 -3.89 0.79
CA TYR A 53 5.88 -4.99 0.94
C TYR A 53 6.53 -6.07 1.81
N ALA A 54 5.73 -6.72 2.67
CA ALA A 54 6.18 -7.85 3.46
C ALA A 54 5.59 -9.14 2.91
N VAL A 55 6.40 -10.19 2.96
CA VAL A 55 5.99 -11.55 2.63
C VAL A 55 6.22 -12.41 3.85
N VAL A 56 5.13 -13.04 4.33
CA VAL A 56 5.19 -14.07 5.36
C VAL A 56 5.47 -15.38 4.66
N THR A 57 6.52 -16.07 5.07
CA THR A 57 6.95 -17.35 4.52
C THR A 57 6.46 -18.53 5.33
N ASP A 58 6.51 -19.71 4.74
CA ASP A 58 6.16 -20.97 5.38
C ASP A 58 7.17 -21.48 6.42
N ASP A 59 8.36 -20.90 6.45
CA ASP A 59 9.39 -21.16 7.43
C ASP A 59 9.41 -20.14 8.60
N ASN A 60 8.24 -19.54 8.91
CA ASN A 60 8.04 -18.63 10.03
C ASN A 60 8.89 -17.35 9.98
N ARG A 61 9.09 -16.78 8.79
CA ARG A 61 9.80 -15.50 8.61
C ARG A 61 8.91 -14.45 7.96
N ILE A 62 9.20 -13.20 8.28
CA ILE A 62 8.62 -12.03 7.63
C ILE A 62 9.75 -11.33 6.90
N LEU A 63 9.68 -11.36 5.57
CA LEU A 63 10.64 -10.73 4.67
C LEU A 63 10.08 -9.39 4.22
N ILE A 64 10.78 -8.30 4.53
CA ILE A 64 10.38 -6.94 4.16
C ILE A 64 11.23 -6.50 2.97
N PHE A 65 10.56 -6.20 1.86
CA PHE A 65 11.18 -5.76 0.62
C PHE A 65 10.89 -4.30 0.34
N ASP A 66 11.84 -3.63 -0.31
CA ASP A 66 11.62 -2.31 -0.90
C ASP A 66 10.72 -2.44 -2.13
N LYS A 67 9.67 -1.63 -2.20
CA LYS A 67 8.64 -1.74 -3.25
C LYS A 67 9.11 -1.25 -4.62
N THR A 68 10.09 -0.35 -4.65
CA THR A 68 10.61 0.24 -5.89
C THR A 68 11.74 -0.60 -6.47
N THR A 69 12.59 -1.17 -5.61
CA THR A 69 13.79 -1.91 -6.04
C THR A 69 13.66 -3.42 -5.91
N GLY A 70 12.66 -3.94 -5.20
CA GLY A 70 12.50 -5.37 -4.90
C GLY A 70 13.57 -5.94 -3.96
N LYS A 71 14.45 -5.09 -3.40
CA LYS A 71 15.54 -5.54 -2.53
C LYS A 71 15.03 -5.89 -1.13
N LEU A 72 15.54 -7.00 -0.59
CA LEU A 72 15.30 -7.36 0.80
C LEU A 72 15.93 -6.30 1.72
N ARG A 73 15.09 -5.68 2.55
CA ARG A 73 15.50 -4.65 3.53
C ARG A 73 15.66 -5.22 4.92
N SER A 74 14.81 -6.18 5.29
CA SER A 74 14.80 -6.74 6.64
C SER A 74 14.16 -8.13 6.64
N GLU A 75 14.61 -8.94 7.58
CA GLU A 75 14.09 -10.28 7.85
C GLU A 75 13.81 -10.37 9.35
N VAL A 76 12.59 -10.80 9.70
CA VAL A 76 12.14 -10.97 11.08
C VAL A 76 11.68 -12.41 11.27
N GLN A 77 12.19 -13.09 12.29
CA GLN A 77 11.71 -14.43 12.67
C GLN A 77 10.49 -14.32 13.58
N VAL A 78 9.46 -15.13 13.29
CA VAL A 78 8.25 -15.24 14.10
C VAL A 78 8.42 -16.44 15.03
N LYS A 79 8.82 -16.19 16.27
CA LYS A 79 9.04 -17.19 17.32
C LYS A 79 7.87 -17.25 18.29
#